data_AF-A0A7V9KBU2-F1
#
_entry.id   AF-A0A7V9KBU2-F1
#
_cell.length_a   1.000
_cell.length_b   1.000
_cell.length_c   1.000
_cell.angle_alpha   90.00
_cell.angle_beta   90.00
_cell.angle_gamma   90.00
#
_symmetry.space_group_name_H-M   'P 1'
#
loop_
_entity.id
_entity.type
_entity.pdbx_description
1 polymer ?
#
loop_
_entity_poly.entity_id
_entity_poly.type
_entity_poly.pdbx_seq_one_letter_code
_entity_poly.pdbx_strand_id
1 'polypeptide(L)'
;MIDLETTVEISRPVTEVFAFVADQTNAPRWQGGLHEVRRLTEGPLGVGTEHEFIRRFAGRTRRHGTGSSRSRRDAPSGSRSQRDGSRARLHT
;
A
#
# COMPACT_ATOMS: atom_id res chain seq x y z
N MET A 1 -10.59 -6.11 -20.11
CA MET A 1 -9.83 -5.92 -18.85
C MET A 1 -9.08 -4.61 -19.00
N ILE A 2 -9.08 -3.74 -17.99
CA ILE A 2 -8.42 -2.43 -18.04
C ILE A 2 -7.32 -2.46 -16.99
N ASP A 3 -6.08 -2.21 -17.40
CA ASP A 3 -4.94 -2.06 -16.52
C ASP A 3 -4.60 -0.57 -16.38
N LEU A 4 -4.33 -0.13 -15.15
CA LEU A 4 -3.93 1.24 -14.84
C LEU A 4 -2.62 1.23 -14.06
N GLU A 5 -1.59 1.86 -14.61
CA GLU A 5 -0.30 2.04 -13.94
C GLU A 5 -0.06 3.53 -13.64
N THR A 6 0.56 3.82 -12.50
CA THR A 6 1.01 5.17 -12.14
C THR A 6 2.37 5.08 -11.44
N THR A 7 3.32 5.92 -11.86
CA THR A 7 4.66 5.97 -11.28
C THR A 7 4.94 7.35 -10.72
N VAL A 8 5.58 7.41 -9.54
CA VAL A 8 6.06 8.64 -8.91
C VAL A 8 7.46 8.41 -8.34
N GLU A 9 8.34 9.39 -8.47
CA GLU A 9 9.69 9.34 -7.88
C GLU A 9 9.68 9.98 -6.49
N ILE A 10 10.21 9.27 -5.49
CA ILE A 10 10.24 9.71 -4.08
C ILE A 10 11.68 9.67 -3.60
N SER A 11 12.23 10.82 -3.21
CA SER A 11 13.60 10.94 -2.67
C SER A 11 13.69 10.54 -1.19
N ARG A 12 13.31 9.29 -0.88
CA ARG A 12 13.35 8.70 0.48
C ARG A 12 13.92 7.28 0.43
N PRO A 13 14.47 6.75 1.53
CA PRO A 13 14.91 5.36 1.61
C PRO A 13 13.80 4.39 1.21
N VAL A 14 14.15 3.38 0.41
CA VAL A 14 13.20 2.38 -0.08
C VAL A 14 12.45 1.68 1.07
N THR A 15 13.14 1.37 2.16
CA THR A 15 12.57 0.71 3.34
C THR A 15 11.48 1.55 4.01
N GLU A 16 11.65 2.88 4.04
CA GLU A 16 10.67 3.81 4.60
C GLU A 16 9.42 3.87 3.72
N VAL A 17 9.60 3.96 2.39
CA VAL A 17 8.49 3.98 1.44
C VAL A 17 7.71 2.67 1.50
N PHE A 18 8.39 1.52 1.48
CA PHE A 18 7.75 0.21 1.56
C PHE A 18 7.00 0.01 2.88
N ALA A 19 7.59 0.38 4.02
CA ALA A 19 6.90 0.30 5.31
C ALA A 19 5.64 1.18 5.32
N PHE A 20 5.71 2.39 4.75
CA PHE A 20 4.58 3.29 4.65
C PHE A 20 3.44 2.72 3.80
N VAL A 21 3.72 2.20 2.59
CA VAL A 21 2.67 1.70 1.70
C VAL A 21 2.15 0.31 2.08
N ALA A 22 2.97 -0.52 2.75
CA ALA A 22 2.54 -1.82 3.24
C ALA A 22 1.49 -1.72 4.34
N ASP A 23 1.55 -0.65 5.14
CA ASP A 23 0.49 -0.28 6.07
C ASP A 23 -0.65 0.42 5.32
N GLN A 24 -1.69 -0.35 5.00
CA GLN A 24 -2.86 0.14 4.26
C GLN A 24 -3.62 1.26 5.02
N THR A 25 -3.37 1.46 6.32
CA THR A 25 -3.94 2.59 7.07
C THR A 25 -3.40 3.95 6.60
N ASN A 26 -2.26 3.97 5.89
CA ASN A 26 -1.73 5.17 5.23
C ASN A 26 -2.40 5.49 3.89
N ALA A 27 -3.13 4.54 3.28
CA ALA A 27 -3.71 4.69 1.94
C ALA A 27 -4.63 5.92 1.77
N PRO A 28 -5.47 6.34 2.74
CA PRO A 28 -6.29 7.55 2.62
C PRO A 28 -5.48 8.84 2.40
N ARG A 29 -4.18 8.84 2.75
CA ARG A 29 -3.31 10.03 2.59
C ARG A 29 -2.94 10.30 1.14
N TRP A 30 -2.99 9.28 0.27
CA TRP A 30 -2.51 9.38 -1.10
C TRP A 30 -3.47 8.80 -2.15
N GLN A 31 -4.45 7.98 -1.76
CA GLN A 31 -5.51 7.51 -2.64
C GLN A 31 -6.76 8.41 -2.55
N GLY A 32 -6.98 9.21 -3.58
CA GLY A 32 -8.22 10.00 -3.69
C GLY A 32 -9.48 9.13 -3.60
N GLY A 33 -10.50 9.61 -2.87
CA GLY A 33 -11.78 8.91 -2.68
C GLY A 33 -11.77 7.78 -1.65
N LEU A 34 -10.60 7.39 -1.13
CA LEU A 34 -10.49 6.53 0.05
C LEU A 34 -10.53 7.40 1.31
N HIS A 35 -11.50 7.14 2.18
CA HIS A 35 -11.77 7.97 3.35
C HIS A 35 -11.09 7.44 4.60
N GLU A 36 -11.17 6.13 4.83
CA GLU A 36 -10.60 5.49 6.01
C GLU A 36 -10.22 4.05 5.69
N VAL A 37 -9.18 3.55 6.35
CA VAL A 37 -8.82 2.14 6.34
C VAL A 37 -8.60 1.68 7.77
N ARG A 38 -9.24 0.58 8.14
CA ARG A 38 -9.12 -0.01 9.49
C ARG A 38 -8.49 -1.38 9.39
N ARG A 39 -7.45 -1.61 10.17
CA ARG A 39 -6.88 -2.95 10.32
C ARG A 39 -7.81 -3.80 11.20
N LEU A 40 -8.12 -5.01 10.75
CA LEU A 40 -9.03 -5.93 11.44
C LEU A 40 -8.28 -6.98 12.27
N THR A 41 -7.05 -7.30 11.88
CA THR A 41 -6.18 -8.26 12.59
C THR A 41 -5.23 -7.54 13.54
N GLU A 42 -5.07 -8.06 14.75
CA GLU A 42 -4.07 -7.58 15.70
C GLU A 42 -2.66 -8.08 15.35
N GLY A 43 -1.63 -7.38 15.87
CA GLY A 43 -0.23 -7.74 15.71
C GLY A 43 0.51 -7.04 14.57
N PRO A 44 1.79 -7.38 14.36
CA PRO A 44 2.62 -6.82 13.30
C PRO A 44 2.05 -7.11 11.91
N LEU A 45 2.30 -6.21 10.96
CA LEU A 45 1.92 -6.42 9.56
C LEU A 45 2.58 -7.69 9.00
N GLY A 46 1.78 -8.55 8.39
CA GLY A 46 2.23 -9.82 7.84
C GLY A 46 1.27 -10.38 6.80
N VAL A 47 1.66 -11.52 6.23
CA VAL A 47 0.77 -12.26 5.33
C VAL A 47 -0.47 -12.68 6.13
N GLY A 48 -1.65 -12.38 5.62
CA GLY A 48 -2.92 -12.66 6.30
C GLY A 48 -3.47 -11.50 7.14
N THR A 49 -2.78 -10.36 7.22
CA THR A 49 -3.34 -9.13 7.81
C THR A 49 -4.54 -8.65 6.99
N GLU A 50 -5.68 -8.47 7.63
CA GLU A 50 -6.92 -8.00 6.98
C GLU A 50 -7.18 -6.53 7.25
N HIS A 51 -7.73 -5.84 6.23
CA HIS A 51 -8.10 -4.43 6.30
C HIS A 51 -9.51 -4.20 5.74
N GLU A 52 -10.21 -3.27 6.37
CA GLU A 52 -11.49 -2.74 5.91
C GLU A 52 -11.29 -1.36 5.28
N PHE A 53 -11.83 -1.16 4.08
CA PHE A 53 -11.70 0.09 3.33
C PHE A 53 -13.05 0.82 3.28
N ILE A 54 -13.05 2.07 3.70
CA ILE A 54 -14.21 2.96 3.66
C ILE A 54 -13.93 4.01 2.59
N ARG A 55 -14.71 3.98 1.51
CA ARG A 55 -14.59 4.93 0.40
C ARG A 55 -15.77 5.90 0.40
N ARG A 56 -15.52 7.15 0.02
CA ARG A 56 -16.56 8.15 -0.20
C ARG A 56 -16.58 8.49 -1.69
N PHE A 57 -17.68 8.17 -2.34
CA PHE A 57 -17.86 8.41 -3.77
C PHE A 57 -19.18 9.15 -4.01
N ALA A 58 -19.15 10.22 -4.79
CA ALA A 58 -20.33 11.02 -5.15
C ALA A 58 -21.23 11.38 -3.93
N GLY A 59 -20.62 11.79 -2.82
CA GLY A 59 -21.32 12.16 -1.59
C GLY A 59 -21.85 10.99 -0.75
N ARG A 60 -21.72 9.74 -1.21
CA ARG A 60 -22.17 8.53 -0.49
C ARG A 60 -20.99 7.78 0.12
N THR A 61 -21.11 7.41 1.39
CA THR A 61 -20.13 6.55 2.07
C THR A 61 -20.47 5.09 1.79
N ARG A 62 -19.48 4.32 1.34
CA ARG A 62 -19.59 2.86 1.16
C ARG A 62 -18.50 2.19 1.97
N ARG A 63 -18.93 1.33 2.90
CA ARG A 63 -18.08 0.37 3.58
C ARG A 63 -17.98 -0.85 2.68
N HIS A 64 -16.81 -1.11 2.12
CA HIS A 64 -16.59 -2.32 1.33
C HIS A 64 -16.12 -3.43 2.28
N GLY A 65 -16.82 -4.57 2.27
CA GLY A 65 -16.49 -5.72 3.09
C GLY A 65 -15.10 -6.25 2.78
N THR A 66 -14.34 -6.52 3.84
CA THR A 66 -13.05 -7.21 3.96
C THR A 66 -12.27 -7.40 2.65
N GLY A 67 -11.34 -6.46 2.38
CA GLY A 67 -10.30 -6.68 1.39
C GLY A 67 -9.19 -7.54 2.01
N SER A 68 -9.14 -8.82 1.67
CA SER A 68 -7.99 -9.67 2.00
C SER A 68 -6.78 -9.18 1.18
N SER A 69 -6.00 -8.28 1.77
CA SER A 69 -4.70 -7.88 1.20
C SER A 69 -3.74 -9.05 1.37
N ARG A 70 -3.68 -9.95 0.37
CA ARG A 70 -2.60 -10.95 0.27
C ARG A 70 -1.33 -10.24 -0.18
N SER A 71 -0.71 -9.51 0.75
CA SER A 71 0.64 -8.99 0.55
C SER A 71 1.59 -10.18 0.54
N ARG A 72 2.01 -10.63 -0.65
CA ARG A 72 3.17 -11.54 -0.76
C ARG A 72 4.40 -10.72 -0.42
N ARG A 73 5.08 -11.11 0.66
CA ARG A 73 6.40 -10.57 0.98
C ARG A 73 7.42 -11.20 0.04
N ASP A 74 7.73 -10.53 -1.05
CA ASP A 74 9.05 -10.65 -1.64
C ASP A 74 9.93 -9.60 -0.94
N ALA A 75 10.72 -10.05 0.04
CA ALA A 75 11.83 -9.24 0.51
C ALA A 75 12.73 -8.96 -0.71
N PRO A 76 13.24 -7.73 -0.91
CA PRO A 76 14.13 -7.46 -2.02
C PRO A 76 15.41 -8.29 -1.84
N SER A 77 15.48 -9.45 -2.49
CA SER A 77 16.69 -10.23 -2.60
C SER A 77 17.60 -9.54 -3.60
N GLY A 78 18.62 -8.84 -3.09
CA GLY A 78 19.55 -8.11 -3.95
C GLY A 78 20.36 -7.08 -3.21
N SER A 79 21.17 -7.49 -2.25
CA SER A 79 22.33 -6.70 -1.84
C SER A 79 23.36 -6.68 -2.98
N ARG A 80 23.28 -5.66 -3.82
CA ARG A 80 24.44 -5.18 -4.58
C ARG A 80 24.56 -3.67 -4.40
N SER A 81 25.48 -3.31 -3.52
CA SER A 81 26.07 -1.97 -3.46
C SER A 81 26.55 -1.60 -4.87
N GLN A 82 26.09 -0.47 -5.43
CA GLN A 82 26.87 0.76 -5.38
C GLN A 82 26.26 1.87 -6.27
N ARG A 83 25.86 2.96 -5.62
CA ARG A 83 25.63 4.34 -6.11
C ARG A 83 24.49 4.58 -7.13
N ASP A 84 23.67 5.54 -6.73
CA ASP A 84 22.65 6.28 -7.50
C ASP A 84 21.21 5.69 -7.52
N GLY A 85 20.28 6.50 -6.99
CA GLY A 85 18.82 6.42 -7.12
C GLY A 85 18.10 5.07 -7.01
N SER A 86 17.89 4.53 -5.81
CA SER A 86 17.02 3.35 -5.61
C SER A 86 15.54 3.68 -5.89
N ARG A 87 15.09 3.36 -7.11
CA ARG A 87 13.70 3.36 -7.55
C ARG A 87 12.90 2.27 -6.86
N ALA A 88 11.84 2.64 -6.14
CA ALA A 88 10.81 1.71 -5.71
C ALA A 88 9.72 1.63 -6.79
N ARG A 89 9.49 0.45 -7.36
CA ARG A 89 8.35 0.18 -8.25
C ARG A 89 7.28 -0.54 -7.45
N LEU A 90 6.09 0.04 -7.36
CA LEU A 90 4.92 -0.57 -6.71
C LEU A 90 3.94 -0.95 -7.80
N HIS A 91 3.63 -2.24 -7.89
CA HIS A 91 2.57 -2.78 -8.75
C HIS A 91 1.33 -2.93 -7.84
N THR A 92 0.21 -2.29 -8.18
CA THR A 92 -1.04 -2.37 -7.42
C THR A 92 -2.08 -3.10 -8.24
#